data_AF-A0AAX6EPF6-F1
#
_entry.id   AF-A0AAX6EPF6-F1
#
_cell.length_a   1.000
_cell.length_b   1.000
_cell.length_c   1.000
_cell.angle_alpha   90.00
_cell.angle_beta   90.00
_cell.angle_gamma   90.00
#
_symmetry.space_group_name_H-M   'P 1'
#
loop_
_entity.id
_entity.type
_entity.pdbx_description
1 polymer ?
#
loop_
_entity_poly.entity_id
_entity_poly.type
_entity_poly.pdbx_seq_one_letter_code
_entity_poly.pdbx_strand_id
1 'polypeptide(L)'
;MEEEATNEVVHGLDDIQENEDGDENMSHSHVATGDASSSGRRTRKRTKTTESTTLESLVDVMKDMGKLYGETSANVAKIAKCFEIEAEWGSRRLNVFEEVSKVEGFRDADMLRAGEILSRDAARANYFFTLPYGLRKLYLQGLISSNN
;
A
#
# COMPACT_ATOMS: atom_id res chain seq x y z
N MET A 1 -32.62 -25.70 -34.81
CA MET A 1 -31.42 -26.17 -35.51
C MET A 1 -30.55 -24.94 -35.67
N GLU A 2 -29.44 -24.77 -34.98
CA GLU A 2 -28.65 -25.69 -34.14
C GLU A 2 -28.08 -24.90 -32.96
N GLU A 3 -28.04 -25.55 -31.81
CA GLU A 3 -27.13 -25.23 -30.71
C GLU A 3 -25.70 -25.50 -31.17
N GLU A 4 -24.72 -24.72 -30.72
CA GLU A 4 -23.45 -25.35 -30.37
C GLU A 4 -22.80 -24.64 -29.18
N ALA A 5 -22.44 -25.48 -28.22
CA ALA A 5 -21.96 -25.16 -26.91
C ALA A 5 -20.46 -25.50 -26.80
N THR A 6 -19.82 -24.87 -25.80
CA THR A 6 -18.58 -25.26 -25.11
C THR A 6 -17.26 -25.29 -25.90
N ASN A 7 -16.26 -24.57 -25.39
CA ASN A 7 -15.16 -25.27 -24.72
C ASN A 7 -14.37 -24.33 -23.78
N GLU A 8 -14.36 -24.68 -22.50
CA GLU A 8 -13.44 -24.18 -21.49
C GLU A 8 -12.05 -24.81 -21.73
N VAL A 9 -10.98 -24.03 -21.59
CA VAL A 9 -9.63 -24.58 -21.41
C VAL A 9 -9.06 -23.99 -20.13
N VAL A 10 -9.15 -24.80 -19.08
CA VAL A 10 -8.46 -24.63 -17.80
C VAL A 10 -7.06 -25.23 -17.97
N HIS A 11 -6.02 -24.40 -17.96
CA HIS A 11 -4.65 -24.80 -17.62
C HIS A 11 -4.41 -24.27 -16.21
N GLY A 12 -4.28 -25.09 -15.18
CA GLY A 12 -3.22 -26.08 -15.02
C GLY A 12 -2.29 -25.52 -13.94
N LEU A 13 -2.62 -25.80 -12.67
CA LEU A 13 -1.81 -25.50 -11.49
C LEU A 13 -0.75 -26.59 -11.36
N ASP A 14 0.52 -26.23 -11.49
CA ASP A 14 1.75 -26.97 -11.10
C ASP A 14 2.86 -25.88 -11.17
N ASP A 15 3.75 -25.58 -10.23
CA ASP A 15 4.44 -26.38 -9.22
C ASP A 15 4.76 -25.50 -7.99
N ILE A 16 4.44 -26.00 -6.78
CA ILE A 16 4.98 -25.49 -5.52
C ILE A 16 6.22 -26.32 -5.18
N GLN A 17 7.38 -25.68 -5.17
CA GLN A 17 8.65 -26.32 -4.83
C GLN A 17 8.94 -26.13 -3.34
N GLU A 18 8.57 -27.13 -2.53
CA GLU A 18 9.03 -27.27 -1.14
C GLU A 18 10.43 -27.90 -1.15
N ASN A 19 11.40 -27.26 -0.50
CA ASN A 19 12.66 -27.91 -0.12
C ASN A 19 12.83 -27.76 1.40
N GLU A 20 13.03 -28.92 2.01
CA GLU A 20 13.18 -29.17 3.44
C GLU A 20 14.58 -28.82 3.99
N ASP A 21 14.64 -28.78 5.32
CA ASP A 21 15.74 -29.16 6.22
C ASP A 21 16.93 -28.23 6.50
N GLY A 22 17.13 -27.99 7.79
CA GLY A 22 18.32 -27.38 8.38
C GLY A 22 18.24 -27.28 9.91
N ASP A 23 18.30 -28.42 10.59
CA ASP A 23 18.51 -28.57 12.04
C ASP A 23 19.95 -28.19 12.40
N GLU A 24 20.15 -27.14 13.21
CA GLU A 24 21.43 -26.86 13.86
C GLU A 24 21.26 -26.56 15.36
N ASN A 25 21.34 -27.65 16.13
CA ASN A 25 21.55 -27.73 17.56
C ASN A 25 22.97 -27.23 17.95
N MET A 26 23.08 -26.10 18.66
CA MET A 26 24.33 -25.60 19.23
C MET A 26 24.27 -25.59 20.76
N SER A 27 24.69 -26.72 21.34
CA SER A 27 25.00 -26.85 22.77
C SER A 27 26.46 -26.47 23.00
N HIS A 28 26.72 -25.41 23.76
CA HIS A 28 28.06 -25.07 24.23
C HIS A 28 28.08 -24.91 25.76
N SER A 29 28.64 -25.93 26.41
CA SER A 29 29.03 -25.88 27.83
C SER A 29 30.36 -25.17 27.97
N HIS A 30 30.52 -24.29 28.97
CA HIS A 30 31.83 -24.07 29.61
C HIS A 30 31.72 -23.52 31.04
N VAL A 31 31.98 -24.43 31.97
CA VAL A 31 32.78 -24.38 33.21
C VAL A 31 32.90 -23.06 34.01
N ALA A 32 32.56 -23.19 35.30
CA ALA A 32 32.74 -22.25 36.39
C ALA A 32 34.20 -22.12 36.90
N THR A 33 34.59 -20.90 37.23
CA THR A 33 35.64 -20.49 38.21
C THR A 33 35.23 -19.09 38.69
N GLY A 34 35.38 -18.60 39.93
CA GLY A 34 35.94 -19.07 41.18
C GLY A 34 35.56 -18.04 42.28
N ASP A 35 35.88 -18.42 43.52
CA ASP A 35 35.55 -17.92 44.86
C ASP A 35 35.80 -16.42 45.17
N ALA A 36 34.91 -15.79 45.97
CA ALA A 36 35.26 -14.88 47.08
C ALA A 36 34.03 -14.43 47.90
N SER A 37 34.10 -14.75 49.19
CA SER A 37 33.23 -14.37 50.30
C SER A 37 32.99 -12.87 50.48
N SER A 38 31.72 -12.45 50.63
CA SER A 38 31.37 -11.40 51.60
C SER A 38 29.94 -11.58 52.11
N SER A 39 29.85 -11.86 53.41
CA SER A 39 28.64 -11.83 54.22
C SER A 39 28.06 -10.41 54.24
N GLY A 40 27.05 -10.19 53.42
CA GLY A 40 26.22 -9.00 53.46
C GLY A 40 24.77 -9.43 53.48
N ARG A 41 24.16 -9.47 54.68
CA ARG A 41 22.74 -9.76 54.88
C ARG A 41 21.91 -8.59 54.31
N ARG A 42 21.81 -8.52 52.98
CA ARG A 42 20.95 -7.58 52.29
C ARG A 42 19.53 -8.07 52.50
N THR A 43 18.78 -7.37 53.36
CA THR A 43 17.33 -7.50 53.44
C THR A 43 16.78 -7.27 52.04
N ARG A 44 16.45 -8.36 51.34
CA ARG A 44 15.63 -8.31 50.13
C ARG A 44 14.31 -7.70 50.59
N LYS A 45 14.15 -6.39 50.35
CA LYS A 45 12.82 -5.81 50.21
C LYS A 45 12.22 -6.59 49.06
N ARG A 46 11.42 -7.61 49.38
CA ARG A 46 10.63 -8.38 48.44
C ARG A 46 9.68 -7.36 47.84
N THR A 47 10.12 -6.71 46.76
CA THR A 47 9.22 -6.05 45.83
C THR A 47 8.19 -7.10 45.54
N LYS A 48 6.96 -6.82 45.96
CA LYS A 48 5.80 -7.65 45.67
C LYS A 48 5.70 -7.63 44.15
N THR A 49 6.37 -8.56 43.49
CA THR A 49 6.03 -8.96 42.14
C THR A 49 4.58 -9.39 42.27
N THR A 50 3.69 -8.50 41.85
CA THR A 50 2.37 -8.91 41.39
C THR A 50 2.67 -9.90 40.28
N GLU A 51 2.69 -11.18 40.64
CA GLU A 51 2.55 -12.26 39.68
C GLU A 51 1.18 -12.01 39.06
N SER A 52 1.12 -11.21 37.98
CA SER A 52 -0.02 -11.25 37.10
C SER A 52 -0.11 -12.73 36.74
N THR A 53 -1.22 -13.37 37.08
CA THR A 53 -1.38 -14.77 36.73
C THR A 53 -1.11 -14.89 35.24
N THR A 54 -0.49 -15.97 34.78
CA THR A 54 -0.14 -16.17 33.36
C THR A 54 -1.33 -15.88 32.43
N LEU A 55 -2.55 -16.08 32.93
CA LEU A 55 -3.82 -15.70 32.31
C LEU A 55 -4.01 -14.18 32.12
N GLU A 56 -3.71 -13.35 33.12
CA GLU A 56 -3.80 -11.87 33.01
C GLU A 56 -2.82 -11.33 31.97
N SER A 57 -1.58 -11.83 31.97
CA SER A 57 -0.58 -11.49 30.96
C SER A 57 -1.03 -11.91 29.55
N LEU A 58 -1.61 -13.11 29.41
CA LEU A 58 -2.18 -13.57 28.14
C LEU A 58 -3.32 -12.66 27.68
N VAL A 59 -4.23 -12.27 28.57
CA VAL A 59 -5.34 -11.36 28.26
C VAL A 59 -4.82 -10.01 27.78
N ASP A 60 -3.77 -9.48 28.40
CA ASP A 60 -3.19 -8.20 28.00
C ASP A 60 -2.50 -8.30 26.63
N VAL A 61 -1.75 -9.38 26.36
CA VAL A 61 -1.20 -9.65 25.02
C VAL A 61 -2.30 -9.75 23.96
N MET A 62 -3.42 -10.41 24.28
CA MET A 62 -4.55 -10.51 23.36
C MET A 62 -5.20 -9.14 23.07
N LYS A 63 -5.31 -8.27 24.07
CA LYS A 63 -5.79 -6.88 23.88
C LYS A 63 -4.83 -6.09 23.00
N ASP A 64 -3.53 -6.23 23.23
CA ASP A 64 -2.49 -5.55 22.44
C ASP A 64 -2.52 -6.03 20.99
N MET A 65 -2.69 -7.33 20.74
CA MET A 65 -2.89 -7.87 19.40
C MET A 65 -4.16 -7.33 18.74
N GLY A 66 -5.27 -7.25 19.48
CA GLY A 66 -6.52 -6.66 18.97
C GLY A 66 -6.36 -5.20 18.56
N LYS A 67 -5.63 -4.42 19.36
CA LYS A 67 -5.29 -3.03 19.04
C LYS A 67 -4.38 -2.94 17.81
N LEU A 68 -3.32 -3.75 17.75
CA LEU A 68 -2.39 -3.78 16.62
C LEU A 68 -3.11 -4.15 15.32
N TYR A 69 -4.01 -5.13 15.36
CA TYR A 69 -4.82 -5.51 14.21
C TYR A 69 -5.77 -4.38 13.79
N GLY A 70 -6.40 -3.69 14.73
CA GLY A 70 -7.23 -2.52 14.47
C GLY A 70 -6.45 -1.38 13.80
N GLU A 71 -5.25 -1.07 14.28
CA GLU A 71 -4.37 -0.06 13.68
C GLU A 71 -3.88 -0.47 12.30
N THR A 72 -3.49 -1.73 12.14
CA THR A 72 -3.02 -2.29 10.85
C THR A 72 -4.13 -2.27 9.82
N SER A 73 -5.33 -2.75 10.16
CA SER A 73 -6.48 -2.73 9.25
C SER A 73 -6.88 -1.31 8.85
N ALA A 74 -6.83 -0.35 9.77
CA ALA A 74 -7.06 1.06 9.45
C ALA A 74 -6.00 1.63 8.49
N ASN A 75 -4.73 1.23 8.63
CA ASN A 75 -3.68 1.65 7.71
C ASN A 75 -3.82 1.00 6.33
N VAL A 76 -4.18 -0.29 6.26
CA VAL A 76 -4.49 -0.97 5.00
C VAL A 76 -5.67 -0.29 4.30
N ALA A 77 -6.72 0.09 5.03
CA ALA A 77 -7.86 0.81 4.47
C ALA A 77 -7.46 2.17 3.86
N LYS A 78 -6.51 2.90 4.48
CA LYS A 78 -5.97 4.15 3.88
C LYS A 78 -5.23 3.89 2.59
N ILE A 79 -4.44 2.80 2.52
CA ILE A 79 -3.71 2.40 1.31
C ILE A 79 -4.69 2.01 0.21
N ALA A 80 -5.71 1.21 0.51
CA ALA A 80 -6.76 0.83 -0.43
C ALA A 80 -7.45 2.07 -1.02
N LYS A 81 -7.78 3.06 -0.18
CA LYS A 81 -8.35 4.34 -0.63
C LYS A 81 -7.42 5.09 -1.60
N CYS A 82 -6.10 5.04 -1.41
CA CYS A 82 -5.18 5.64 -2.38
C CYS A 82 -5.27 4.97 -3.75
N PHE A 83 -5.40 3.64 -3.80
CA PHE A 83 -5.57 2.92 -5.06
C PHE A 83 -6.92 3.21 -5.73
N GLU A 84 -8.00 3.33 -4.95
CA GLU A 84 -9.31 3.75 -5.47
C GLU A 84 -9.23 5.14 -6.13
N ILE A 85 -8.57 6.09 -5.45
CA ILE A 85 -8.37 7.45 -5.99
C ILE A 85 -7.52 7.41 -7.27
N GLU A 86 -6.40 6.67 -7.26
CA GLU A 86 -5.54 6.56 -8.45
C GLU A 86 -6.26 5.88 -9.62
N ALA A 87 -7.10 4.88 -9.35
CA ALA A 87 -7.94 4.23 -10.36
C ALA A 87 -8.95 5.22 -10.96
N GLU A 88 -9.59 6.06 -10.14
CA GLU A 88 -10.50 7.12 -10.60
C GLU A 88 -9.76 8.13 -11.50
N TRP A 89 -8.59 8.61 -11.09
CA TRP A 89 -7.76 9.50 -11.92
C TRP A 89 -7.26 8.82 -13.19
N GLY A 90 -6.93 7.54 -13.14
CA GLY A 90 -6.63 6.72 -14.31
C GLY A 90 -7.78 6.71 -15.31
N SER A 91 -9.00 6.45 -14.83
CA SER A 91 -10.21 6.46 -15.67
C SER A 91 -10.48 7.84 -16.29
N ARG A 92 -10.32 8.91 -15.51
CA ARG A 92 -10.45 10.28 -16.03
C ARG A 92 -9.43 10.57 -17.13
N ARG A 93 -8.16 10.17 -16.96
CA ARG A 93 -7.11 10.37 -17.97
C ARG A 93 -7.41 9.68 -19.29
N LEU A 94 -8.06 8.51 -19.29
CA LEU A 94 -8.50 7.86 -20.54
C LEU A 94 -9.48 8.72 -21.34
N ASN A 95 -10.28 9.55 -20.67
CA ASN A 95 -11.26 10.43 -21.28
C ASN A 95 -10.77 11.88 -21.45
N VAL A 96 -9.46 12.14 -21.29
CA VAL A 96 -8.91 13.51 -21.31
C VAL A 96 -9.18 14.24 -22.63
N PHE A 97 -9.15 13.52 -23.76
CA PHE A 97 -9.41 14.13 -25.06
C PHE A 97 -10.87 14.58 -25.21
N GLU A 98 -11.82 13.81 -24.68
CA GLU A 98 -13.24 14.18 -24.67
C GLU A 98 -13.47 15.46 -23.84
N GLU A 99 -12.73 15.64 -22.76
CA GLU A 99 -12.83 16.87 -21.97
C GLU A 99 -12.14 18.06 -22.62
N VAL A 100 -11.03 17.84 -23.34
CA VAL A 100 -10.37 18.89 -24.12
C VAL A 100 -11.29 19.38 -25.24
N SER A 101 -12.06 18.49 -25.89
CA SER A 101 -12.98 18.86 -26.97
C SER A 101 -14.18 19.70 -26.52
N LYS A 102 -14.51 19.67 -25.22
CA LYS A 102 -15.53 20.54 -24.61
C LYS A 102 -15.05 21.98 -24.42
N VAL A 103 -13.76 22.28 -24.63
CA VAL A 103 -13.21 23.63 -24.48
C VAL A 103 -13.38 24.42 -25.79
N GLU A 104 -14.27 25.40 -25.78
CA GLU A 104 -14.61 26.17 -26.98
C GLU A 104 -13.48 27.10 -27.49
N GLY A 105 -13.44 27.26 -28.82
CA GLY A 105 -12.57 28.20 -29.51
C GLY A 105 -11.10 27.79 -29.54
N PHE A 106 -10.83 26.47 -29.46
CA PHE A 106 -9.61 25.87 -29.99
C PHE A 106 -9.82 25.39 -31.42
N ARG A 107 -8.72 25.34 -32.19
CA ARG A 107 -8.69 24.66 -33.49
C ARG A 107 -8.44 23.17 -33.27
N ASP A 108 -8.89 22.33 -34.19
CA ASP A 108 -8.69 20.87 -34.12
C ASP A 108 -7.23 20.47 -33.90
N ALA A 109 -6.29 21.14 -34.57
CA ALA A 109 -4.86 20.89 -34.43
C ALA A 109 -4.35 21.19 -33.01
N ASP A 110 -4.84 22.25 -32.38
CA ASP A 110 -4.47 22.64 -31.03
C ASP A 110 -5.10 21.67 -30.00
N MET A 111 -6.34 21.23 -30.24
CA MET A 111 -7.00 20.20 -29.42
C MET A 111 -6.22 18.89 -29.44
N LEU A 112 -5.82 18.42 -30.63
CA LEU A 112 -5.01 17.21 -30.78
C LEU A 112 -3.69 17.32 -30.02
N ARG A 113 -3.00 18.46 -30.15
CA ARG A 113 -1.74 18.71 -29.45
C ARG A 113 -1.92 18.77 -27.93
N ALA A 114 -2.94 19.46 -27.44
CA ALA A 114 -3.27 19.49 -26.01
C ALA A 114 -3.57 18.08 -25.48
N GLY A 115 -4.40 17.30 -26.19
CA GLY A 115 -4.72 15.93 -25.82
C GLY A 115 -3.49 15.03 -25.77
N GLU A 116 -2.58 15.15 -26.75
CA GLU A 116 -1.31 14.43 -26.75
C GLU A 116 -0.45 14.78 -25.53
N ILE A 117 -0.28 16.09 -25.24
CA ILE A 117 0.53 16.52 -24.08
C ILE A 117 -0.07 15.99 -22.77
N LEU A 118 -1.40 16.07 -22.60
CA LEU A 118 -2.05 15.63 -21.37
C LEU A 118 -2.08 14.10 -21.23
N SER A 119 -2.26 13.35 -22.31
CA SER A 119 -2.25 11.87 -22.25
C SER A 119 -0.89 11.29 -21.85
N ARG A 120 0.21 12.00 -22.14
CA ARG A 120 1.58 11.59 -21.76
C ARG A 120 1.98 12.00 -20.34
N ASP A 121 1.33 13.01 -19.76
CA ASP A 121 1.68 13.57 -18.46
C ASP A 121 0.49 13.56 -17.50
N ALA A 122 0.53 12.60 -16.57
CA ALA A 122 -0.48 12.40 -15.55
C ALA A 122 -0.71 13.62 -14.67
N ALA A 123 0.35 14.33 -14.29
CA ALA A 123 0.25 15.48 -13.39
C ALA A 123 -0.44 16.65 -14.10
N ARG A 124 -0.07 16.90 -15.37
CA ARG A 124 -0.71 17.94 -16.19
C ARG A 124 -2.19 17.62 -16.45
N ALA A 125 -2.52 16.35 -16.69
CA ALA A 125 -3.90 15.91 -16.86
C ALA A 125 -4.71 16.06 -15.56
N ASN A 126 -4.17 15.59 -14.42
CA ASN A 126 -4.86 15.73 -13.14
C ASN A 126 -5.11 17.20 -12.81
N TYR A 127 -4.13 18.09 -13.04
CA TYR A 127 -4.31 19.51 -12.84
C TYR A 127 -5.40 20.09 -13.76
N PHE A 128 -5.44 19.72 -15.05
CA PHE A 128 -6.51 20.11 -15.97
C PHE A 128 -7.92 19.80 -15.43
N PHE A 129 -8.11 18.60 -14.90
CA PHE A 129 -9.40 18.17 -14.34
C PHE A 129 -9.79 18.94 -13.07
N THR A 130 -8.83 19.46 -12.30
CA THR A 130 -9.09 20.32 -11.14
C THR A 130 -9.47 21.75 -11.49
N LEU A 131 -9.21 22.19 -12.73
CA LEU A 131 -9.48 23.56 -13.15
C LEU A 131 -10.97 23.81 -13.39
N PRO A 132 -11.50 24.96 -12.93
CA PRO A 132 -12.79 25.47 -13.38
C PRO A 132 -12.83 25.62 -14.90
N TYR A 133 -14.00 25.36 -15.51
CA TYR A 133 -14.17 25.40 -16.97
C TYR A 133 -13.64 26.69 -17.62
N GLY A 134 -13.85 27.86 -16.99
CA GLY A 134 -13.36 29.14 -17.51
C GLY A 134 -11.84 29.29 -17.58
N LEU A 135 -11.08 28.51 -16.81
CA LEU A 135 -9.61 28.56 -16.79
C LEU A 135 -8.95 27.49 -17.66
N ARG A 136 -9.69 26.44 -18.05
CA ARG A 136 -9.17 25.32 -18.84
C ARG A 136 -8.58 25.79 -20.16
N LYS A 137 -9.23 26.72 -20.86
CA LYS A 137 -8.74 27.26 -22.12
C LYS A 137 -7.37 27.92 -21.98
N LEU A 138 -7.22 28.80 -21.00
CA LEU A 138 -5.96 29.51 -20.74
C LEU A 138 -4.82 28.54 -20.41
N TYR A 139 -5.12 27.52 -19.60
CA TYR A 139 -4.14 26.49 -19.26
C TYR A 139 -3.68 25.68 -20.47
N LEU A 140 -4.62 25.23 -21.31
CA LEU A 140 -4.31 24.49 -22.53
C LEU A 140 -3.48 25.33 -23.53
N GLN A 141 -3.78 26.62 -23.65
CA GLN A 141 -2.98 27.54 -24.50
C GLN A 141 -1.55 27.68 -23.99
N GLY A 142 -1.37 27.82 -22.67
CA GLY A 142 -0.06 27.85 -22.03
C GLY A 142 0.72 26.56 -22.27
N LEU A 143 0.07 25.41 -22.10
CA LEU A 143 0.65 24.08 -22.35
C LEU A 143 1.20 23.95 -23.76
N ILE A 144 0.37 24.23 -24.77
CA ILE A 144 0.75 24.13 -26.17
C ILE A 144 1.92 25.06 -26.48
N SER A 145 1.90 26.29 -25.97
CA SER A 145 2.94 27.29 -26.21
C SER A 145 4.27 26.91 -25.57
N SER A 146 4.24 26.24 -24.41
CA SER A 146 5.44 25.82 -23.67
C SER A 146 6.12 24.54 -24.22
N ASN A 147 5.46 23.84 -25.15
CA ASN A 147 5.88 22.55 -25.69
C ASN A 147 6.22 22.62 -27.20
N ASN A 148 6.44 23.83 -27.73
CA ASN A 148 6.98 24.08 -29.08
C ASN A 148 8.51 24.18 -29.05
#